data_AF-A0A937WVB4-F1
#
_entry.id   AF-A0A937WVB4-F1
#
_cell.length_a   1.000
_cell.length_b   1.000
_cell.length_c   1.000
_cell.angle_alpha   90.00
_cell.angle_beta   90.00
_cell.angle_gamma   90.00
#
_symmetry.space_group_name_H-M   'P 1'
#
loop_
_entity.id
_entity.type
_entity.pdbx_description
1 polymer ?
#
loop_
_entity_poly.entity_id
_entity_poly.type
_entity_poly.pdbx_seq_one_letter_code
_entity_poly.pdbx_strand_id
1 'polypeptide(L)'
;MSDQKQLLDRVARSIVARRLTAPAILFLESMKPLSFLGGQFMAFLSPFVHLALDASSYDRFAEAIEDRENVEYLIQRIETHERS
;
A
#
# COMPACT_ATOMS: atom_id res chain seq x y z
N MET A 1 -5.17 9.78 14.25
CA MET A 1 -4.88 8.96 13.05
C MET A 1 -3.89 7.88 13.49
N SER A 2 -4.20 6.59 13.30
CA SER A 2 -3.31 5.51 13.77
C SER A 2 -1.95 5.58 13.07
N ASP A 3 -0.94 5.03 13.71
CA ASP A 3 0.43 4.91 13.22
C ASP A 3 0.50 4.25 11.83
N GLN A 4 -0.33 3.23 11.58
CA GLN A 4 -0.48 2.58 10.28
C GLN A 4 -1.06 3.55 9.23
N LYS A 5 -2.11 4.32 9.55
CA LYS A 5 -2.70 5.28 8.60
C LYS A 5 -1.73 6.40 8.21
N GLN A 6 -0.83 6.82 9.12
CA GLN A 6 0.24 7.77 8.80
C GLN A 6 1.30 7.16 7.88
N LEU A 7 1.62 5.88 8.05
CA LEU A 7 2.50 5.15 7.13
C LEU A 7 1.87 5.03 5.74
N LEU A 8 0.60 4.62 5.65
CA LEU A 8 -0.14 4.50 4.39
C LEU A 8 -0.26 5.85 3.67
N ASP A 9 -0.43 6.96 4.40
CA ASP A 9 -0.40 8.29 3.79
C ASP A 9 0.95 8.60 3.11
N ARG A 10 2.05 8.30 3.79
CA ARG A 10 3.39 8.49 3.22
C ARG A 10 3.59 7.63 1.98
N VAL A 11 3.13 6.38 2.01
CA VAL A 11 3.14 5.47 0.85
C VAL A 11 2.34 6.05 -0.31
N ALA A 12 1.12 6.54 -0.06
CA ALA A 12 0.27 7.14 -1.09
C ALA A 12 0.95 8.32 -1.80
N ARG A 13 1.57 9.23 -1.05
CA ARG A 13 2.35 10.35 -1.62
C ARG A 13 3.54 9.84 -2.45
N SER A 14 4.21 8.80 -1.96
CA SER A 14 5.33 8.13 -2.64
C SER A 14 4.93 7.56 -4.00
N ILE A 15 3.73 6.99 -4.10
CA ILE A 15 3.16 6.41 -5.32
C ILE A 15 2.85 7.50 -6.35
N VAL A 16 2.14 8.56 -5.93
CA VAL A 16 1.77 9.70 -6.79
C VAL A 16 3.02 10.43 -7.28
N ALA A 17 4.00 10.67 -6.40
CA ALA A 17 5.26 11.33 -6.77
C ALA A 17 6.05 10.55 -7.85
N ARG A 18 5.90 9.22 -7.91
CA ARG A 18 6.50 8.36 -8.93
C ARG A 18 5.59 8.10 -10.14
N ARG A 19 4.41 8.71 -10.19
CA ARG A 19 3.38 8.50 -11.24
C ARG A 19 2.93 7.05 -11.38
N LEU A 20 2.85 6.34 -10.26
CA LEU A 20 2.45 4.93 -10.19
C LEU A 20 0.98 4.74 -9.77
N THR A 21 0.17 5.80 -9.82
CA THR A 21 -1.22 5.81 -9.32
C THR A 21 -2.08 4.70 -9.93
N ALA A 22 -2.16 4.64 -11.27
CA ALA A 22 -2.97 3.62 -11.96
C ALA A 22 -2.53 2.17 -11.67
N PRO A 23 -1.24 1.79 -11.82
CA PRO A 23 -0.81 0.43 -11.51
C PRO A 23 -0.92 0.09 -10.02
N ALA A 24 -0.73 1.07 -9.12
CA ALA A 24 -0.93 0.85 -7.69
C ALA A 24 -2.39 0.57 -7.35
N ILE A 25 -3.34 1.37 -7.84
CA ILE A 25 -4.77 1.14 -7.58
C ILE A 25 -5.20 -0.23 -8.12
N LEU A 26 -4.84 -0.57 -9.36
CA LEU A 26 -5.16 -1.87 -9.95
C LEU A 26 -4.65 -3.02 -9.08
N PHE A 27 -3.42 -2.91 -8.60
CA PHE A 27 -2.82 -3.89 -7.72
C PHE A 27 -3.53 -3.99 -6.37
N LEU A 28 -3.85 -2.85 -5.74
CA LEU A 28 -4.56 -2.79 -4.46
C LEU A 28 -5.99 -3.34 -4.56
N GLU A 29 -6.71 -3.03 -5.64
CA GLU A 29 -8.04 -3.59 -5.94
C GLU A 29 -7.99 -5.12 -6.09
N SER A 30 -6.93 -5.63 -6.72
CA SER A 30 -6.72 -7.08 -6.91
C SER A 30 -6.50 -7.83 -5.59
N MET A 31 -6.15 -7.13 -4.50
CA MET A 31 -6.00 -7.72 -3.17
C MET A 31 -7.29 -7.77 -2.33
N LYS A 32 -8.31 -6.97 -2.69
CA LYS A 32 -9.60 -6.97 -1.97
C LYS A 32 -10.27 -8.36 -1.87
N PRO A 33 -10.17 -9.28 -2.86
CA PRO A 33 -10.57 -10.67 -2.67
C PRO A 33 -9.57 -11.40 -1.74
N LEU A 34 -9.81 -11.27 -0.43
CA LEU A 34 -9.00 -11.75 0.71
C LEU A 34 -8.68 -13.27 0.77
N SER A 35 -9.03 -14.07 -0.23
CA SER A 35 -8.78 -15.52 -0.23
C SER A 35 -7.41 -15.93 -0.78
N PHE A 36 -6.66 -15.05 -1.46
CA PHE A 36 -5.43 -15.45 -2.16
C PHE A 36 -4.11 -15.18 -1.39
N LEU A 37 -4.14 -14.37 -0.33
CA LEU A 37 -2.92 -13.88 0.34
C LEU A 37 -2.59 -14.67 1.61
N GLY A 38 -2.44 -15.99 1.48
CA GLY A 38 -1.83 -16.79 2.55
C GLY A 38 -0.33 -16.53 2.60
N GLY A 39 0.19 -16.00 3.71
CA GLY A 39 1.59 -16.05 4.19
C GLY A 39 2.74 -15.53 3.29
N GLN A 40 2.54 -15.26 2.00
CA GLN A 40 3.62 -15.11 1.01
C GLN A 40 3.47 -13.87 0.13
N PHE A 41 2.46 -13.05 0.40
CA PHE A 41 2.19 -11.82 -0.34
C PHE A 41 3.30 -10.78 -0.22
N MET A 42 3.87 -10.62 0.98
CA MET A 42 5.00 -9.73 1.18
C MET A 42 6.24 -10.21 0.42
N ALA A 43 6.47 -11.52 0.32
CA ALA A 43 7.55 -12.04 -0.52
C ALA A 43 7.38 -11.65 -2.01
N PHE A 44 6.14 -11.58 -2.51
CA PHE A 44 5.84 -11.05 -3.84
C PHE A 44 6.05 -9.53 -3.95
N LEU A 45 5.71 -8.79 -2.90
CA LEU A 45 5.82 -7.33 -2.86
C LEU A 45 7.23 -6.78 -2.58
N SER A 46 8.11 -7.61 -2.02
CA SER A 46 9.49 -7.26 -1.66
C SER A 46 10.27 -6.44 -2.69
N PRO A 47 10.22 -6.74 -4.01
CA PRO A 47 10.96 -5.97 -5.01
C PRO A 47 10.47 -4.51 -5.14
N PHE A 48 9.17 -4.29 -4.96
CA PHE A 48 8.56 -2.98 -5.14
C PHE A 48 8.59 -2.17 -3.84
N VAL A 49 8.43 -2.84 -2.71
CA VAL A 49 8.41 -2.16 -1.41
C VAL A 49 9.82 -1.68 -1.03
N HIS A 50 10.89 -2.42 -1.31
CA HIS A 50 12.26 -1.93 -1.09
C HIS A 50 12.65 -0.70 -1.93
N LEU A 51 11.95 -0.45 -3.04
CA LEU A 51 12.14 0.76 -3.86
C LEU A 51 11.38 1.98 -3.30
N ALA A 52 10.40 1.76 -2.42
CA ALA A 52 9.48 2.77 -1.93
C ALA A 52 9.55 3.02 -0.40
N LEU A 53 10.01 2.04 0.38
CA LEU A 53 10.03 2.02 1.84
C LEU A 53 11.38 1.49 2.36
N ASP A 54 11.81 2.01 3.52
CA ASP A 54 12.90 1.41 4.29
C ASP A 54 12.46 0.08 4.95
N ALA A 55 13.42 -0.75 5.34
CA ALA A 55 13.14 -2.06 5.94
C ALA A 55 12.28 -1.97 7.22
N SER A 56 12.41 -0.88 7.99
CA SER A 56 11.61 -0.67 9.21
C SER A 56 10.13 -0.37 8.93
N SER A 57 9.86 0.22 7.76
CA SER A 57 8.53 0.55 7.27
C SER A 57 7.89 -0.61 6.52
N TYR A 58 8.69 -1.58 6.07
CA TYR A 58 8.25 -2.76 5.34
C TYR A 58 7.34 -3.65 6.18
N ASP A 59 7.78 -4.09 7.36
CA ASP A 59 7.00 -5.01 8.21
C ASP A 59 5.71 -4.36 8.70
N ARG A 60 5.75 -3.05 8.99
CA ARG A 60 4.57 -2.29 9.39
C ARG A 60 3.59 -2.09 8.24
N PHE A 61 4.09 -1.98 7.02
CA PHE A 61 3.25 -1.89 5.83
C PHE A 61 2.63 -3.25 5.49
N ALA A 62 3.38 -4.34 5.67
CA ALA A 62 2.89 -5.71 5.55
C ALA A 62 1.64 -5.94 6.40
N GLU A 63 1.80 -5.70 7.70
CA GLU A 63 0.75 -5.87 8.69
C GLU A 63 -0.45 -4.97 8.39
N ALA A 64 -0.20 -3.73 7.95
CA ALA A 64 -1.28 -2.81 7.62
C ALA A 64 -2.11 -3.28 6.41
N ILE A 65 -1.49 -3.86 5.38
CA ILE A 65 -2.13 -4.28 4.13
C ILE A 65 -2.98 -5.55 4.28
N GLU A 66 -2.76 -6.35 5.33
CA GLU A 66 -3.62 -7.51 5.65
C GLU A 66 -5.05 -7.08 6.04
N ASP A 67 -5.22 -5.86 6.57
CA ASP A 67 -6.52 -5.30 6.90
C ASP A 67 -7.17 -4.63 5.67
N ARG A 68 -8.32 -5.15 5.26
CA ARG A 68 -9.12 -4.62 4.15
C ARG A 68 -9.43 -3.13 4.29
N GLU A 69 -9.71 -2.65 5.51
CA GLU A 69 -10.01 -1.24 5.73
C GLU A 69 -8.80 -0.35 5.47
N ASN A 70 -7.60 -0.85 5.76
CA ASN A 70 -6.35 -0.16 5.48
C ASN A 70 -6.01 -0.16 3.98
N VAL A 71 -6.31 -1.24 3.25
CA VAL A 71 -6.20 -1.27 1.78
C VAL A 71 -7.11 -0.21 1.15
N GLU A 72 -8.38 -0.18 1.56
CA GLU A 72 -9.36 0.80 1.07
C GLU A 72 -8.93 2.23 1.42
N TYR A 73 -8.45 2.45 2.65
CA TYR A 73 -7.89 3.72 3.07
C TYR A 73 -6.72 4.15 2.17
N LEU A 74 -5.78 3.24 1.88
CA LEU A 74 -4.63 3.55 1.03
C LEU A 74 -5.05 3.96 -0.39
N ILE A 75 -5.99 3.24 -1.00
CA ILE A 75 -6.55 3.57 -2.33
C ILE A 75 -7.12 5.00 -2.31
N GLN A 76 -7.99 5.30 -1.33
CA GLN A 76 -8.59 6.64 -1.20
C GLN A 76 -7.54 7.74 -1.03
N ARG A 77 -6.47 7.49 -0.28
CA ARG A 77 -5.37 8.45 -0.12
C ARG A 77 -4.60 8.65 -1.43
N ILE A 78 -4.32 7.59 -2.18
CA ILE A 78 -3.65 7.69 -3.49
C ILE A 78 -4.47 8.58 -4.42
N GLU A 79 -5.77 8.31 -4.55
CA GLU A 79 -6.63 9.13 -5.41
C GLU A 79 -6.76 10.57 -4.94
N THR A 80 -6.80 10.81 -3.62
CA THR A 80 -6.85 12.15 -3.06
C THR A 80 -5.62 12.95 -3.47
N HIS A 81 -4.43 12.36 -3.32
CA HIS A 81 -3.17 13.03 -3.66
C HIS A 81 -2.96 13.19 -5.17
N GLU A 82 -3.46 12.29 -6.02
CA GLU A 82 -3.40 12.45 -7.48
C GLU A 82 -4.27 13.64 -7.97
N ARG A 83 -5.39 13.90 -7.29
CA ARG A 83 -6.31 14.99 -7.60
C ARG A 83 -5.91 16.35 -6.99
N SER A 84 -4.86 16.37 -6.16
CA SER A 84 -4.35 17.57 -5.45
C SER A 84 -3.33 18.32 -6.29
#